data_AF-A0A7I7QUW6-F1
#
_entry.id   AF-A0A7I7QUW6-F1
#
_cell.length_a   1.000
_cell.length_b   1.000
_cell.length_c   1.000
_cell.angle_alpha   90.00
_cell.angle_beta   90.00
_cell.angle_gamma   90.00
#
_symmetry.space_group_name_H-M   'P 1'
#
loop_
_entity.id
_entity.type
_entity.pdbx_description
1 polymer ?
#
loop_
_entity_poly.entity_id
_entity_poly.type
_entity_poly.pdbx_seq_one_letter_code
_entity_poly.pdbx_strand_id
1 'polypeptide(L)'
;MSDSRHSARRRFGEAGRTFSEEAGVRLRDRPAPLFRLLVLAMLVGKPVGADVAARAARSLFRAGFRSPRAVLTGDRDRAVSVLNRAGCAPEDDGSAADLCDVARRVQDEYDGDLRNLGVRSGQDPARLVDEVMKFAGVGRRGAQVFVREIAAVWPWLRGRFDDDVTAGGSDSRSRGHDALR
;
A
#
# COMPACT_ATOMS: atom_id res chain seq x y z
N MET A 1 11.37 24.06 -26.59
CA MET A 1 10.32 24.68 -25.76
C MET A 1 10.18 23.82 -24.51
N SER A 2 10.99 24.12 -23.51
CA SER A 2 10.93 23.50 -22.19
C SER A 2 9.77 24.12 -21.40
N ASP A 3 8.97 23.32 -20.70
CA ASP A 3 8.72 23.63 -19.29
C ASP A 3 8.21 22.43 -18.48
N SER A 4 9.09 21.95 -17.60
CA SER A 4 8.86 21.59 -16.21
C SER A 4 7.41 21.41 -15.74
N ARG A 5 6.97 20.16 -15.57
CA ARG A 5 6.01 19.82 -14.51
C ARG A 5 6.52 18.66 -13.68
N HIS A 6 7.62 18.94 -12.99
CA HIS A 6 8.03 18.23 -11.79
C HIS A 6 6.96 18.50 -10.71
N SER A 7 5.85 17.76 -10.78
CA SER A 7 4.75 17.91 -9.82
C SER A 7 5.28 17.50 -8.45
N ALA A 8 5.36 18.48 -7.55
CA ALA A 8 5.83 18.38 -6.20
C ALA A 8 5.26 17.12 -5.52
N ARG A 9 6.15 16.16 -5.22
CA ARG A 9 5.85 14.99 -4.40
C ARG A 9 5.56 15.47 -2.98
N ARG A 10 4.33 15.91 -2.73
CA ARG A 10 3.82 16.03 -1.35
C ARG A 10 3.99 14.66 -0.69
N ARG A 11 4.81 14.59 0.36
CA ARG A 11 4.87 13.45 1.26
C ARG A 11 3.57 13.45 2.08
N PHE A 12 2.55 12.79 1.56
CA PHE A 12 1.39 12.47 2.37
C PHE A 12 1.84 11.54 3.51
N GLY A 13 1.46 11.90 4.73
CA GLY A 13 2.04 11.41 5.99
C GLY A 13 2.33 12.54 7.00
N GLU A 14 2.49 13.78 6.54
CA GLU A 14 2.78 14.95 7.41
C GLU A 14 1.55 15.47 8.19
N ALA A 15 0.33 15.06 7.82
CA ALA A 15 -0.91 15.54 8.44
C ALA A 15 -1.43 14.65 9.59
N GLY A 16 -0.62 13.72 10.10
CA GLY A 16 -0.96 12.87 11.25
C GLY A 16 -2.04 11.80 10.98
N ARG A 17 -2.49 11.62 9.73
CA ARG A 17 -3.42 10.55 9.31
C ARG A 17 -2.71 9.56 8.39
N THR A 18 -3.08 8.29 8.51
CA THR A 18 -2.58 7.22 7.64
C THR A 18 -3.26 7.24 6.28
N PHE A 19 -2.64 6.64 5.25
CA PHE A 19 -3.24 6.59 3.90
C PHE A 19 -4.56 5.81 3.91
N SER A 20 -4.63 4.74 4.70
CA SER A 20 -5.85 3.96 4.86
C SER A 20 -6.99 4.79 5.45
N GLU A 21 -6.73 5.63 6.47
CA GLU A 21 -7.72 6.55 7.03
C GLU A 21 -8.17 7.62 6.02
N GLU A 22 -7.25 8.17 5.24
CA GLU A 22 -7.57 9.11 4.15
C GLU A 22 -8.43 8.46 3.06
N ALA A 23 -8.32 7.15 2.84
CA ALA A 23 -9.20 6.40 1.96
C ALA A 23 -10.51 5.93 2.63
N GLY A 24 -10.71 6.21 3.92
CA GLY A 24 -11.86 5.72 4.71
C GLY A 24 -11.82 4.22 4.95
N VAL A 25 -10.62 3.63 4.96
CA VAL A 25 -10.36 2.23 5.26
C VAL A 25 -9.96 2.11 6.73
N ARG A 26 -10.85 1.54 7.55
CA ARG A 26 -10.48 1.12 8.90
C ARG A 26 -9.73 -0.20 8.79
N LEU A 27 -8.41 -0.16 8.86
CA LEU A 27 -7.57 -1.33 8.67
C LEU A 27 -7.75 -2.35 9.81
N ARG A 28 -7.92 -3.61 9.43
CA ARG A 28 -8.04 -4.80 10.30
C ARG A 28 -7.43 -5.98 9.56
N ASP A 29 -6.91 -6.95 10.28
CA ASP A 29 -6.41 -8.21 9.70
C ASP A 29 -7.60 -9.10 9.26
N ARG A 30 -8.27 -8.70 8.19
CA ARG A 30 -9.46 -9.33 7.61
C ARG A 30 -9.43 -9.16 6.09
N PRO A 31 -10.01 -10.09 5.30
CA PRO A 31 -9.90 -10.07 3.84
C PRO A 31 -10.28 -8.74 3.19
N ALA A 32 -11.47 -8.21 3.50
CA ALA A 32 -11.98 -7.00 2.85
C ALA A 32 -11.15 -5.72 3.16
N PRO A 33 -10.82 -5.39 4.42
CA PRO A 33 -9.93 -4.26 4.71
C PRO A 33 -8.55 -4.36 4.05
N LEU A 34 -7.94 -5.55 4.02
CA LEU A 34 -6.64 -5.75 3.37
C LEU A 34 -6.74 -5.56 1.84
N PHE A 35 -7.79 -6.09 1.21
CA PHE A 35 -8.03 -5.87 -0.21
C PHE A 35 -8.19 -4.38 -0.55
N ARG A 36 -8.93 -3.64 0.29
CA ARG A 36 -9.09 -2.19 0.12
C ARG A 36 -7.76 -1.43 0.25
N LEU A 37 -6.85 -1.88 1.11
CA LEU A 37 -5.50 -1.34 1.19
C LEU A 37 -4.69 -1.61 -0.08
N LEU A 38 -4.82 -2.82 -0.67
CA LEU A 38 -4.16 -3.15 -1.94
C LEU A 38 -4.68 -2.28 -3.11
N VAL A 39 -6.00 -2.06 -3.19
CA VAL A 39 -6.60 -1.15 -4.19
C VAL A 39 -6.08 0.28 -4.01
N LEU A 40 -5.94 0.75 -2.77
CA LEU A 40 -5.34 2.05 -2.50
C LEU A 40 -3.87 2.11 -2.96
N ALA A 41 -3.09 1.06 -2.68
CA ALA A 41 -1.70 0.96 -3.11
C ALA A 41 -1.54 1.00 -4.65
N MET A 42 -2.41 0.30 -5.37
CA MET A 42 -2.50 0.35 -6.84
C MET A 42 -2.73 1.79 -7.33
N LEU A 43 -3.67 2.52 -6.72
CA LEU A 43 -3.99 3.89 -7.14
C LEU A 43 -2.89 4.90 -6.78
N VAL A 44 -2.22 4.72 -5.65
CA VAL A 44 -1.06 5.56 -5.25
C VAL A 44 0.17 5.31 -6.13
N GLY A 45 0.24 4.16 -6.80
CA GLY A 45 1.25 3.86 -7.81
C GLY A 45 1.17 4.74 -9.06
N LYS A 46 0.03 5.39 -9.30
CA LYS A 46 -0.22 6.21 -10.50
C LYS A 46 0.43 7.61 -10.39
N PRO A 47 0.72 8.30 -11.51
CA PRO A 47 1.25 9.66 -11.51
C PRO A 47 0.19 10.71 -11.14
N VAL A 48 -0.50 10.49 -10.02
CA VAL A 48 -1.55 11.36 -9.47
C VAL A 48 -1.20 11.77 -8.04
N GLY A 49 -1.85 12.84 -7.55
CA GLY A 49 -1.77 13.22 -6.14
C GLY A 49 -2.30 12.11 -5.22
N ALA A 50 -1.73 11.95 -4.03
CA ALA A 50 -2.18 10.90 -3.10
C ALA A 50 -3.61 11.16 -2.59
N ASP A 51 -4.00 12.44 -2.46
CA ASP A 51 -5.36 12.87 -2.16
C ASP A 51 -6.36 12.43 -3.25
N VAL A 52 -5.95 12.53 -4.52
CA VAL A 52 -6.71 12.05 -5.68
C VAL A 52 -6.87 10.53 -5.59
N ALA A 53 -5.78 9.80 -5.35
CA ALA A 53 -5.80 8.34 -5.19
C ALA A 53 -6.69 7.89 -4.01
N ALA A 54 -6.58 8.54 -2.85
CA ALA A 54 -7.39 8.23 -1.67
C ALA A 54 -8.88 8.50 -1.91
N ARG A 55 -9.22 9.61 -2.57
CA ARG A 55 -10.60 9.95 -2.97
C ARG A 55 -11.15 8.95 -4.00
N ALA A 56 -10.33 8.51 -4.96
CA ALA A 56 -10.72 7.49 -5.94
C ALA A 56 -11.01 6.15 -5.26
N ALA A 57 -10.12 5.68 -4.39
CA ALA A 57 -10.32 4.45 -3.61
C ALA A 57 -11.62 4.53 -2.79
N ARG A 58 -11.83 5.64 -2.08
CA ARG A 58 -13.05 5.89 -1.30
C ARG A 58 -14.31 5.83 -2.17
N SER A 59 -14.27 6.40 -3.37
CA SER A 59 -15.40 6.41 -4.30
C SER A 59 -15.70 5.00 -4.82
N LEU A 60 -14.68 4.20 -5.16
CA LEU A 60 -14.84 2.78 -5.52
C LEU A 60 -15.51 1.99 -4.39
N PHE A 61 -15.04 2.16 -3.16
CA PHE A 61 -15.59 1.43 -2.01
C PHE A 61 -17.05 1.81 -1.74
N ARG A 62 -17.42 3.08 -1.92
CA ARG A 62 -18.81 3.56 -1.83
C ARG A 62 -19.68 3.00 -2.95
N ALA A 63 -19.12 2.75 -4.13
CA ALA A 63 -19.81 2.12 -5.25
C ALA A 63 -19.96 0.59 -5.10
N GLY A 64 -19.35 -0.03 -4.09
CA GLY A 64 -19.49 -1.45 -3.77
C GLY A 64 -18.26 -2.31 -4.07
N PHE A 65 -17.24 -1.75 -4.72
CA PHE A 65 -16.01 -2.44 -5.13
C PHE A 65 -15.03 -2.65 -3.95
N ARG A 66 -15.48 -3.36 -2.92
CA ARG A 66 -14.80 -3.46 -1.60
C ARG A 66 -14.20 -4.83 -1.28
N SER A 67 -14.26 -5.78 -2.21
CA SER A 67 -13.71 -7.13 -2.09
C SER A 67 -13.42 -7.69 -3.48
N PRO A 68 -12.53 -8.70 -3.62
CA PRO A 68 -12.23 -9.32 -4.91
C PRO A 68 -13.51 -9.76 -5.65
N ARG A 69 -14.35 -10.54 -4.97
CA ARG A 69 -15.64 -11.00 -5.51
C ARG A 69 -16.54 -9.86 -5.97
N ALA A 70 -16.67 -8.80 -5.19
CA ALA A 70 -17.51 -7.65 -5.56
C ALA A 70 -16.99 -6.87 -6.77
N VAL A 71 -15.67 -6.91 -7.03
CA VAL A 71 -15.09 -6.38 -8.26
C VAL A 71 -15.42 -7.29 -9.43
N LEU A 72 -15.17 -8.59 -9.29
CA LEU A 72 -15.34 -9.57 -10.38
C LEU A 72 -16.80 -9.76 -10.81
N THR A 73 -17.76 -9.60 -9.90
CA THR A 73 -19.20 -9.66 -10.21
C THR A 73 -19.84 -8.29 -10.39
N GLY A 74 -19.06 -7.22 -10.29
CA GLY A 74 -19.55 -5.85 -10.37
C GLY A 74 -19.66 -5.36 -11.81
N ASP A 75 -20.31 -4.21 -11.98
CA ASP A 75 -20.40 -3.51 -13.27
C ASP A 75 -19.07 -2.79 -13.57
N ARG A 76 -18.36 -3.26 -14.60
CA ARG A 76 -17.08 -2.69 -15.07
C ARG A 76 -17.24 -1.23 -15.48
N ASP A 77 -18.31 -0.87 -16.19
CA ASP A 77 -18.52 0.49 -16.69
C ASP A 77 -18.76 1.46 -15.53
N ARG A 78 -19.42 0.98 -14.47
CA ARG A 78 -19.54 1.73 -13.21
C ARG A 78 -18.18 1.95 -12.54
N ALA A 79 -17.28 0.96 -12.55
CA ALA A 79 -15.93 1.12 -12.01
C ALA A 79 -15.13 2.16 -12.81
N VAL A 80 -15.17 2.10 -14.15
CA VAL A 80 -14.57 3.09 -15.06
C VAL A 80 -15.11 4.49 -14.76
N SER A 81 -16.43 4.67 -14.73
CA SER A 81 -17.08 5.95 -14.42
C SER A 81 -16.65 6.55 -13.08
N VAL A 82 -16.48 5.70 -12.05
CA VAL A 82 -16.01 6.14 -10.73
C VAL A 82 -14.56 6.61 -10.79
N LEU A 83 -13.68 5.85 -11.45
CA LEU A 83 -12.25 6.17 -11.57
C LEU A 83 -12.01 7.44 -12.41
N ASN A 84 -12.75 7.60 -13.51
CA ASN A 84 -12.67 8.76 -14.39
C ASN A 84 -13.09 10.04 -13.64
N ARG A 85 -14.25 10.03 -12.98
CA ARG A 85 -14.72 11.17 -12.15
C ARG A 85 -13.78 11.49 -11.00
N ALA A 86 -13.04 10.49 -10.51
CA ALA A 86 -12.04 10.71 -9.48
C ALA A 86 -10.74 11.33 -10.01
N GLY A 87 -10.51 11.41 -11.32
CA GLY A 87 -9.26 11.89 -11.90
C GLY A 87 -8.11 10.87 -11.80
N CYS A 88 -8.43 9.60 -11.53
CA CYS A 88 -7.48 8.48 -11.60
C CYS A 88 -7.46 7.79 -12.97
N ALA A 89 -8.23 8.32 -13.93
CA ALA A 89 -8.28 7.86 -15.31
C ALA A 89 -8.80 8.99 -16.23
N PRO A 90 -8.01 10.05 -16.47
CA PRO A 90 -8.22 10.85 -17.66
C PRO A 90 -7.69 10.02 -18.83
N GLU A 91 -8.60 9.40 -19.60
CA GLU A 91 -8.34 8.81 -20.92
C GLU A 91 -7.82 7.36 -21.02
N ASP A 92 -7.81 6.56 -19.94
CA ASP A 92 -7.35 5.17 -20.04
C ASP A 92 -8.17 4.15 -19.23
N ASP A 93 -8.75 3.18 -19.94
CA ASP A 93 -9.55 2.04 -19.43
C ASP A 93 -8.71 1.08 -18.55
N GLY A 94 -7.37 1.26 -18.58
CA GLY A 94 -6.41 0.44 -17.86
C GLY A 94 -6.62 0.40 -16.35
N SER A 95 -7.15 1.45 -15.71
CA SER A 95 -7.35 1.44 -14.25
C SER A 95 -8.43 0.46 -13.79
N ALA A 96 -9.51 0.32 -14.56
CA ALA A 96 -10.56 -0.65 -14.25
C ALA A 96 -10.10 -2.07 -14.62
N ALA A 97 -9.31 -2.21 -15.67
CA ALA A 97 -8.66 -3.47 -16.03
C ALA A 97 -7.69 -3.94 -14.92
N ASP A 98 -6.77 -3.06 -14.47
CA ASP A 98 -5.86 -3.30 -13.34
C ASP A 98 -6.65 -3.77 -12.11
N LEU A 99 -7.75 -3.08 -11.78
CA LEU A 99 -8.59 -3.44 -10.64
C LEU A 99 -9.17 -4.86 -10.76
N CYS A 100 -9.65 -5.23 -11.94
CA CYS A 100 -10.15 -6.58 -12.22
C CYS A 100 -9.05 -7.62 -12.15
N ASP A 101 -7.86 -7.33 -12.68
CA ASP A 101 -6.72 -8.25 -12.64
C ASP A 101 -6.17 -8.44 -11.23
N VAL A 102 -6.12 -7.36 -10.43
CA VAL A 102 -5.85 -7.42 -9.00
C VAL A 102 -6.87 -8.31 -8.30
N ALA A 103 -8.17 -8.09 -8.53
CA ALA A 103 -9.22 -8.88 -7.89
C ALA A 103 -9.15 -10.36 -8.28
N ARG A 104 -8.90 -10.66 -9.57
CA ARG A 104 -8.75 -12.03 -10.07
C ARG A 104 -7.55 -12.72 -9.43
N ARG A 105 -6.39 -12.07 -9.41
CA ARG A 105 -5.19 -12.61 -8.74
C ARG A 105 -5.41 -12.87 -7.26
N VAL A 106 -6.06 -11.96 -6.53
CA VAL A 106 -6.40 -12.20 -5.11
C VAL A 106 -7.34 -13.39 -4.96
N GLN A 107 -8.32 -13.54 -5.85
CA GLN A 107 -9.27 -14.64 -5.79
C GLN A 107 -8.62 -16.00 -6.11
N ASP A 108 -7.78 -16.06 -7.13
CA ASP A 108 -7.25 -17.30 -7.70
C ASP A 108 -5.98 -17.78 -6.99
N GLU A 109 -5.08 -16.86 -6.60
CA GLU A 109 -3.79 -17.23 -6.00
C GLU A 109 -3.76 -17.11 -4.47
N TYR A 110 -4.77 -16.45 -3.89
CA TYR A 110 -4.82 -16.18 -2.45
C TYR A 110 -6.18 -16.51 -1.82
N ASP A 111 -7.05 -17.23 -2.53
CA ASP A 111 -8.40 -17.63 -2.07
C ASP A 111 -9.28 -16.46 -1.61
N GLY A 112 -9.07 -15.27 -2.17
CA GLY A 112 -9.78 -14.05 -1.78
C GLY A 112 -9.24 -13.39 -0.50
N ASP A 113 -8.14 -13.87 0.07
CA ASP A 113 -7.62 -13.46 1.37
C ASP A 113 -6.11 -13.14 1.36
N LEU A 114 -5.79 -11.85 1.46
CA LEU A 114 -4.40 -11.37 1.49
C LEU A 114 -3.62 -11.77 2.75
N ARG A 115 -4.21 -12.44 3.74
CA ARG A 115 -3.41 -13.08 4.80
C ARG A 115 -2.52 -14.20 4.23
N ASN A 116 -2.97 -14.85 3.15
CA ASN A 116 -2.17 -15.83 2.41
C ASN A 116 -0.96 -15.19 1.71
N LEU A 117 -1.02 -13.90 1.37
CA LEU A 117 0.12 -13.15 0.84
C LEU A 117 1.25 -13.05 1.88
N GLY A 118 0.91 -12.80 3.16
CA GLY A 118 1.90 -12.76 4.25
C GLY A 118 2.55 -14.11 4.51
N VAL A 119 1.81 -15.21 4.36
CA VAL A 119 2.36 -16.58 4.42
C VAL A 119 3.28 -16.83 3.24
N ARG A 120 2.84 -16.50 2.01
CA ARG A 120 3.60 -16.71 0.76
C ARG A 120 4.90 -15.91 0.72
N SER A 121 4.92 -14.70 1.29
CA SER A 121 6.14 -13.90 1.40
C SER A 121 7.13 -14.45 2.43
N GLY A 122 6.81 -15.56 3.12
CA GLY A 122 7.61 -16.11 4.21
C GLY A 122 7.75 -15.15 5.37
N GLN A 123 6.77 -14.24 5.55
CA GLN A 123 6.82 -13.15 6.53
C GLN A 123 8.10 -12.29 6.44
N ASP A 124 8.70 -12.19 5.25
CA ASP A 124 9.82 -11.29 4.99
C ASP A 124 9.34 -9.97 4.35
N PRO A 125 9.69 -8.80 4.91
CA PRO A 125 9.24 -7.51 4.39
C PRO A 125 9.69 -7.22 2.95
N ALA A 126 10.90 -7.62 2.58
CA ALA A 126 11.43 -7.37 1.23
C ALA A 126 10.68 -8.24 0.21
N ARG A 127 10.50 -9.53 0.51
CA ARG A 127 9.65 -10.42 -0.29
C ARG A 127 8.21 -9.95 -0.37
N LEU A 128 7.66 -9.38 0.71
CA LEU A 128 6.31 -8.82 0.68
C LEU A 128 6.22 -7.64 -0.30
N VAL A 129 7.21 -6.74 -0.33
CA VAL A 129 7.26 -5.66 -1.32
C VAL A 129 7.26 -6.23 -2.73
N ASP A 130 8.12 -7.23 -2.99
CA ASP A 130 8.23 -7.86 -4.31
C ASP A 130 6.93 -8.56 -4.73
N GLU A 131 6.29 -9.31 -3.83
CA GLU A 131 4.99 -9.95 -4.12
C GLU A 131 3.87 -8.92 -4.37
N VAL A 132 3.87 -7.81 -3.62
CA VAL A 132 2.88 -6.74 -3.81
C VAL A 132 3.10 -6.02 -5.14
N MET A 133 4.33 -5.87 -5.60
CA MET A 133 4.64 -5.27 -6.92
C MET A 133 4.22 -6.15 -8.11
N LYS A 134 3.92 -7.44 -7.90
CA LYS A 134 3.41 -8.33 -8.96
C LYS A 134 1.93 -8.10 -9.29
N PHE A 135 1.22 -7.31 -8.48
CA PHE A 135 -0.16 -6.93 -8.77
C PHE A 135 -0.23 -5.83 -9.84
N ALA A 136 -1.18 -5.96 -10.77
CA ALA A 136 -1.36 -4.99 -11.85
C ALA A 136 -1.53 -3.55 -11.30
N GLY A 137 -0.87 -2.59 -11.94
CA GLY A 137 -0.89 -1.18 -11.52
C GLY A 137 -0.15 -0.87 -10.21
N VAL A 138 0.43 -1.84 -9.50
CA VAL A 138 1.14 -1.60 -8.24
C VAL A 138 2.64 -1.37 -8.47
N GLY A 139 3.03 -0.10 -8.55
CA GLY A 139 4.44 0.29 -8.56
C GLY A 139 5.10 0.25 -7.17
N ARG A 140 6.44 0.43 -7.14
CA ARG A 140 7.25 0.43 -5.90
C ARG A 140 6.69 1.34 -4.80
N ARG A 141 6.21 2.54 -5.16
CA ARG A 141 5.59 3.48 -4.21
C ARG A 141 4.33 2.90 -3.58
N GLY A 142 3.47 2.28 -4.38
CA GLY A 142 2.25 1.62 -3.92
C GLY A 142 2.58 0.48 -2.96
N ALA A 143 3.53 -0.36 -3.33
CA ALA A 143 3.98 -1.47 -2.48
C ALA A 143 4.55 -1.00 -1.14
N GLN A 144 5.36 0.06 -1.13
CA GLN A 144 5.87 0.65 0.12
C GLN A 144 4.75 1.19 1.02
N VAL A 145 3.73 1.84 0.43
CA VAL A 145 2.54 2.28 1.18
C VAL A 145 1.80 1.08 1.76
N PHE A 146 1.59 0.03 0.97
CA PHE A 146 0.94 -1.20 1.44
C PHE A 146 1.66 -1.79 2.66
N VAL A 147 2.98 -2.01 2.56
CA VAL A 147 3.77 -2.62 3.64
C VAL A 147 3.80 -1.72 4.89
N ARG A 148 3.96 -0.40 4.73
CA ARG A 148 3.93 0.54 5.85
C ARG A 148 2.60 0.50 6.60
N GLU A 149 1.48 0.52 5.88
CA GLU A 149 0.14 0.57 6.49
C GLU A 149 -0.23 -0.78 7.11
N ILE A 150 0.11 -1.89 6.46
CA ILE A 150 -0.24 -3.23 6.94
C ILE A 150 0.52 -3.65 8.20
N ALA A 151 1.67 -3.03 8.48
CA ALA A 151 2.39 -3.20 9.75
C ALA A 151 1.55 -2.81 10.99
N ALA A 152 0.50 -2.00 10.83
CA ALA A 152 -0.45 -1.71 11.89
C ALA A 152 -1.29 -2.93 12.32
N VAL A 153 -1.40 -3.96 11.47
CA VAL A 153 -2.20 -5.16 11.73
C VAL A 153 -1.43 -6.48 11.58
N TRP A 154 -0.22 -6.45 11.01
CA TRP A 154 0.69 -7.58 10.89
C TRP A 154 1.91 -7.41 11.80
N PRO A 155 1.93 -8.03 12.99
CA PRO A 155 2.98 -7.81 14.00
C PRO A 155 4.39 -8.18 13.53
N TRP A 156 4.53 -9.18 12.65
CA TRP A 156 5.81 -9.64 12.12
C TRP A 156 6.54 -8.58 11.27
N LEU A 157 5.84 -7.54 10.81
CA LEU A 157 6.46 -6.39 10.15
C LEU A 157 7.12 -5.41 11.12
N ARG A 158 6.81 -5.47 12.42
CA ARG A 158 7.31 -4.50 13.41
C ARG A 158 8.70 -4.87 13.94
N GLY A 159 8.99 -6.16 14.08
CA GLY A 159 10.24 -6.64 14.66
C GLY A 159 11.51 -6.19 13.93
N ARG A 160 11.42 -5.82 12.64
CA ARG A 160 12.57 -5.38 11.85
C ARG A 160 12.78 -3.87 11.77
N PHE A 161 11.79 -3.06 12.18
CA PHE A 161 11.99 -1.60 12.30
C PHE A 161 12.68 -1.22 13.62
N ASP A 162 12.65 -2.11 14.61
CA ASP A 162 13.34 -1.92 15.90
C ASP A 162 14.82 -2.31 15.86
N ASP A 163 15.21 -3.27 14.99
CA ASP A 163 16.60 -3.74 14.89
C ASP A 163 17.59 -2.67 14.35
N ASP A 164 17.10 -1.71 13.55
CA ASP A 164 17.92 -0.59 13.04
C ASP A 164 18.19 0.51 14.10
N VAL A 165 17.55 0.46 15.28
CA VAL A 165 17.75 1.45 16.36
C VAL A 165 18.80 0.98 17.38
N THR A 166 19.15 -0.31 17.41
CA THR A 166 20.14 -0.86 18.36
C THR A 166 21.56 -1.02 17.82
N ALA A 167 21.83 -0.68 16.55
CA ALA A 167 23.19 -0.62 15.99
C ALA A 167 23.87 0.73 16.22
N GLY A 168 23.81 1.25 17.45
CA GLY A 168 24.37 2.55 17.81
C GLY A 168 24.48 2.75 19.31
N GLY A 169 25.00 1.76 20.06
CA GLY A 169 25.08 1.93 21.50
C GLY A 169 25.68 0.76 22.27
N SER A 170 26.94 0.43 22.01
CA SER A 170 27.81 -0.15 23.04
C SER A 170 29.22 -0.37 22.47
N ASP A 171 30.11 0.60 22.70
CA ASP A 171 31.47 0.23 23.08
C ASP A 171 31.72 0.67 24.52
N SER A 172 31.90 -0.35 25.35
CA SER A 172 32.00 -0.30 26.79
C SER A 172 33.39 0.17 27.22
N ARG A 173 33.40 1.10 28.18
CA ARG A 173 34.53 1.27 29.12
C ARG A 173 34.99 -0.10 29.62
N SER A 174 36.29 -0.37 29.62
CA SER A 174 37.05 -0.63 30.85
C SER A 174 38.54 -0.89 30.58
N ARG A 175 39.39 -0.10 31.25
CA ARG A 175 40.72 -0.38 31.86
C ARG A 175 41.38 1.00 32.00
N GLY A 176 41.63 1.57 33.17
CA GLY A 176 41.87 0.98 34.48
C GLY A 176 43.31 1.29 34.88
N HIS A 177 43.46 2.28 35.75
CA HIS A 177 44.55 2.52 36.72
C HIS A 177 45.97 2.94 36.26
N ASP A 178 46.57 3.72 37.17
CA ASP A 178 47.97 4.08 37.41
C ASP A 178 48.56 5.28 36.63
N ALA A 179 49.26 6.24 37.22
CA ALA A 179 49.50 6.62 38.62
C ALA A 179 50.12 8.02 38.61
N LEU A 180 49.99 8.72 39.74
CA LEU A 180 50.70 9.95 40.08
C LEU A 180 52.23 9.81 39.90
N ARG A 181 52.85 10.71 39.12
CA ARG A 181 54.02 11.53 39.50
C ARG A 181 54.44 12.44 38.35
#